data_AF-A0A844KCU8-F1
#
_entry.id   AF-A0A844KCU8-F1
#
_cell.length_a   1.000
_cell.length_b   1.000
_cell.length_c   1.000
_cell.angle_alpha   90.00
_cell.angle_beta   90.00
_cell.angle_gamma   90.00
#
_symmetry.space_group_name_H-M   'P 1'
#
loop_
_entity.id
_entity.type
_entity.pdbx_description
1 polymer ?
#
loop_
_entity_poly.entity_id
_entity_poly.type
_entity_poly.pdbx_seq_one_letter_code
_entity_poly.pdbx_strand_id
1 'polypeptide(L)'
;MKKKIIYVLCILGVLLVLLGLKKRNDTMYSSGVYHLNRSGIVESIENNNIVVRLDKLNEQDEDFKNVDTLQLDCRNCGYELENLKEGKKIIFYYFPYNADVRPLKVENIYVINEKESNIDLMKKAGQLLDPYRDKTDESIYARGKSGGVITTKDIEQATEFYILAGYEQSDAEDKAVEYMLQRDATYQRAIAAGYSVSDDEINDYLD
;
A
#
# COMPACT_ATOMS: atom_id res chain seq x y z
N MET A 1 5.75 -60.04 -7.16
CA MET A 1 6.41 -58.76 -6.81
C MET A 1 5.59 -57.51 -7.17
N LYS A 2 4.89 -57.45 -8.31
CA LYS A 2 4.10 -56.28 -8.74
C LYS A 2 2.95 -55.85 -7.80
N LYS A 3 2.22 -56.79 -7.17
CA LYS A 3 1.11 -56.47 -6.25
C LYS A 3 1.56 -55.78 -4.95
N LYS A 4 2.79 -56.06 -4.47
CA LYS A 4 3.35 -55.41 -3.26
C LYS A 4 3.75 -53.95 -3.52
N ILE A 5 4.21 -53.65 -4.74
CA ILE A 5 4.60 -52.29 -5.15
C ILE A 5 3.36 -51.37 -5.22
N ILE A 6 2.24 -51.87 -5.72
CA ILE A 6 0.98 -51.10 -5.80
C ILE A 6 0.46 -50.76 -4.41
N TYR A 7 0.50 -51.72 -3.46
CA TYR A 7 0.09 -51.46 -2.09
C TYR A 7 0.96 -50.40 -1.39
N VAL A 8 2.27 -50.42 -1.63
CA VAL A 8 3.19 -49.42 -1.07
C VAL A 8 2.90 -48.03 -1.66
N LEU A 9 2.61 -47.91 -2.96
CA LEU A 9 2.25 -46.64 -3.59
C LEU A 9 0.90 -46.09 -3.11
N CYS A 10 -0.10 -46.96 -2.91
CA CYS A 10 -1.39 -46.55 -2.35
C CYS A 10 -1.25 -46.07 -0.90
N ILE A 11 -0.43 -46.75 -0.09
CA ILE A 11 -0.17 -46.33 1.29
C ILE A 11 0.60 -45.00 1.32
N LEU A 12 1.59 -44.80 0.43
CA LEU A 12 2.32 -43.53 0.32
C LEU A 12 1.41 -42.38 -0.11
N GLY A 13 0.51 -42.61 -1.06
CA GLY A 13 -0.48 -41.62 -1.52
C GLY A 13 -1.45 -41.21 -0.41
N VAL A 14 -1.94 -42.17 0.37
CA VAL A 14 -2.80 -41.89 1.54
C VAL A 14 -2.00 -41.21 2.65
N LEU A 15 -0.73 -41.54 2.85
CA LEU A 15 0.15 -40.85 3.80
C LEU A 15 0.41 -39.39 3.40
N LEU A 16 0.54 -39.08 2.10
CA LEU A 16 0.69 -37.71 1.60
C LEU A 16 -0.60 -36.88 1.75
N VAL A 17 -1.78 -37.50 1.64
CA VAL A 17 -3.08 -36.85 1.91
C VAL A 17 -3.31 -36.66 3.41
N LEU A 18 -2.95 -37.64 4.25
CA LEU A 18 -3.07 -37.58 5.71
C LEU A 18 -2.03 -36.68 6.39
N LEU A 19 -0.81 -36.60 5.83
CA LEU A 19 0.21 -35.65 6.27
C LEU A 19 -0.16 -34.20 5.98
N GLY A 20 -1.29 -33.96 5.31
CA GLY A 20 -1.84 -32.64 5.19
C GLY A 20 -0.81 -31.71 4.54
N LEU A 21 -0.90 -31.62 3.22
CA LEU A 21 -0.86 -30.28 2.64
C LEU A 21 -2.10 -29.53 3.16
N LYS A 22 -2.12 -29.26 4.48
CA LYS A 22 -2.65 -28.02 5.00
C LYS A 22 -1.88 -27.02 4.17
N LYS A 23 -2.55 -26.47 3.16
CA LYS A 23 -2.15 -25.25 2.51
C LYS A 23 -1.83 -24.34 3.68
N ARG A 24 -0.54 -24.23 4.01
CA ARG A 24 -0.10 -23.13 4.82
C ARG A 24 -0.49 -21.98 3.92
N ASN A 25 -1.55 -21.27 4.30
CA ASN A 25 -1.55 -19.85 4.07
C ASN A 25 -0.33 -19.35 4.84
N ASP A 26 0.84 -19.56 4.25
CA ASP A 26 1.96 -18.67 4.43
C ASP A 26 1.50 -17.41 3.68
N THR A 27 0.50 -16.71 4.23
CA THR A 27 0.48 -15.26 4.13
C THR A 27 1.86 -14.88 4.62
N MET A 28 2.73 -14.61 3.65
CA MET A 28 4.06 -14.11 3.86
C MET A 28 3.86 -12.77 4.57
N TYR A 29 3.77 -12.83 5.90
CA TYR A 29 3.87 -11.64 6.72
C TYR A 29 5.29 -11.16 6.50
N SER A 30 5.45 -10.23 5.56
CA SER A 30 6.59 -9.34 5.56
C SER A 30 6.73 -8.83 6.98
N SER A 31 7.96 -8.79 7.50
CA SER A 31 8.25 -8.29 8.84
C SER A 31 7.95 -6.78 9.02
N GLY A 32 7.18 -6.19 8.11
CA GLY A 32 6.57 -4.87 8.29
C GLY A 32 5.44 -5.01 9.29
N VAL A 33 5.47 -4.19 10.33
CA VAL A 33 4.34 -4.05 11.24
C VAL A 33 3.19 -3.46 10.43
N TYR A 34 2.25 -4.29 9.96
CA TYR A 34 1.16 -3.84 9.10
C TYR A 34 0.19 -3.01 9.93
N HIS A 35 0.11 -1.71 9.64
CA HIS A 35 -1.00 -0.89 10.08
C HIS A 35 -2.17 -1.11 9.13
N LEU A 36 -3.35 -1.42 9.66
CA LEU A 36 -4.59 -1.33 8.93
C LEU A 36 -5.09 0.11 9.00
N ASN A 37 -5.89 0.53 8.02
CA ASN A 37 -6.51 1.85 8.03
C ASN A 37 -8.02 1.77 7.81
N ARG A 38 -8.70 2.80 8.31
CA ARG A 38 -10.12 3.06 8.09
C ARG A 38 -10.33 4.55 7.93
N SER A 39 -11.44 4.90 7.32
CA SER A 39 -11.85 6.29 7.16
C SER A 39 -13.22 6.53 7.78
N GLY A 40 -13.44 7.78 8.13
CA GLY A 40 -14.71 8.23 8.69
C GLY A 40 -14.74 9.73 8.88
N ILE A 41 -15.86 10.22 9.38
CA ILE A 41 -16.09 11.64 9.66
C ILE A 41 -16.04 11.85 11.17
N VAL A 42 -15.25 12.83 11.61
CA VAL A 42 -15.16 13.22 13.02
C VAL A 42 -16.50 13.79 13.46
N GLU A 43 -17.14 13.16 14.44
CA GLU A 43 -18.41 13.63 15.03
C GLU A 43 -18.17 14.55 16.23
N SER A 44 -17.20 14.22 17.09
CA SER A 44 -16.85 15.05 18.25
C SER A 44 -15.40 14.86 18.68
N ILE A 45 -14.86 15.87 19.37
CA ILE A 45 -13.52 15.86 19.97
C ILE A 45 -13.62 16.38 21.41
N GLU A 46 -13.48 15.49 22.40
CA GLU A 46 -13.54 15.85 23.82
C GLU A 46 -12.41 15.21 24.61
N ASN A 47 -11.58 16.02 25.30
CA ASN A 47 -10.52 15.53 26.18
C ASN A 47 -9.59 14.48 25.51
N ASN A 48 -9.14 14.74 24.27
CA ASN A 48 -8.36 13.82 23.42
C ASN A 48 -9.06 12.51 23.01
N ASN A 49 -10.37 12.38 23.27
CA ASN A 49 -11.20 11.34 22.68
C ASN A 49 -11.81 11.87 21.38
N ILE A 50 -11.58 11.15 20.28
CA ILE A 50 -12.10 11.50 18.97
C ILE A 50 -13.18 10.48 18.64
N VAL A 51 -14.42 10.93 18.42
CA VAL A 51 -15.50 10.05 17.97
C VAL A 51 -15.63 10.19 16.46
N VAL A 52 -15.66 9.06 15.77
CA VAL A 52 -15.64 8.98 14.32
C VAL A 52 -16.77 8.09 13.85
N ARG A 53 -17.61 8.62 12.96
CA ARG A 53 -18.57 7.82 12.21
C ARG A 53 -17.86 7.18 11.04
N LEU A 54 -17.85 5.85 11.00
CA LEU A 54 -17.14 5.08 9.99
C LEU A 54 -17.81 5.25 8.62
N ASP A 55 -16.98 5.28 7.56
CA ASP A 55 -17.51 5.11 6.21
C ASP A 55 -18.14 3.71 6.09
N LYS A 56 -19.15 3.57 5.21
CA LYS A 56 -19.80 2.27 4.98
C LYS A 56 -18.76 1.23 4.57
N LEU A 57 -18.73 0.13 5.30
CA LEU A 57 -17.77 -0.95 5.12
C LEU A 57 -17.97 -1.66 3.78
N ASN A 58 -16.87 -2.09 3.17
CA ASN A 58 -16.92 -3.15 2.18
C ASN A 58 -17.22 -4.48 2.90
N GLU A 59 -17.93 -5.39 2.25
CA GLU A 59 -18.36 -6.67 2.86
C GLU A 59 -17.20 -7.56 3.35
N GLN A 60 -15.97 -7.25 2.94
CA GLN A 60 -14.73 -7.97 3.28
C GLN A 60 -14.08 -7.48 4.59
N ASP A 61 -14.54 -6.37 5.19
CA ASP A 61 -13.96 -5.82 6.42
C ASP A 61 -14.67 -6.36 7.68
N GLU A 62 -14.07 -7.38 8.32
CA GLU A 62 -14.67 -8.04 9.49
C GLU A 62 -14.53 -7.23 10.80
N ASP A 63 -13.38 -6.56 11.01
CA ASP A 63 -12.97 -5.97 12.29
C ASP A 63 -13.96 -4.97 12.90
N PHE A 64 -14.73 -4.27 12.06
CA PHE A 64 -15.72 -3.27 12.51
C PHE A 64 -17.11 -3.50 11.93
N LYS A 65 -17.42 -4.72 11.48
CA LYS A 65 -18.73 -5.05 10.90
C LYS A 65 -19.86 -4.69 11.87
N ASN A 66 -20.82 -3.90 11.38
CA ASN A 66 -21.95 -3.36 12.16
C ASN A 66 -21.58 -2.34 13.25
N VAL A 67 -20.39 -1.73 13.17
CA VAL A 67 -20.01 -0.58 14.00
C VAL A 67 -20.20 0.69 13.18
N ASP A 68 -21.13 1.56 13.60
CA ASP A 68 -21.38 2.83 12.91
C ASP A 68 -20.44 3.95 13.40
N THR A 69 -20.12 3.94 14.69
CA THR A 69 -19.28 4.95 15.35
C THR A 69 -18.20 4.31 16.19
N LEU A 70 -17.04 4.97 16.24
CA LEU A 70 -15.86 4.47 16.94
C LEU A 70 -15.19 5.61 17.72
N GLN A 71 -14.85 5.34 18.96
CA GLN A 71 -14.01 6.23 19.77
C GLN A 71 -12.54 5.86 19.57
N LEU A 72 -11.71 6.84 19.21
CA LEU A 72 -10.28 6.70 18.99
C LEU A 72 -9.50 7.24 20.19
N ASP A 73 -8.48 6.47 20.58
CA ASP A 73 -7.45 6.85 21.53
C ASP A 73 -6.18 7.22 20.76
N CYS A 74 -5.94 8.52 20.68
CA CYS A 74 -4.91 9.13 19.83
C CYS A 74 -3.74 9.71 20.65
N ARG A 75 -3.49 9.16 21.84
CA ARG A 75 -2.40 9.62 22.73
C ARG A 75 -0.99 9.56 22.11
N ASN A 76 -0.80 8.72 21.10
CA ASN A 76 0.47 8.52 20.40
C ASN A 76 0.48 9.11 18.98
N CYS A 77 -0.58 9.78 18.54
CA CYS A 77 -0.63 10.32 17.18
C CYS A 77 0.37 11.46 16.99
N GLY A 78 1.05 11.48 15.84
CA GLY A 78 1.93 12.57 15.44
C GLY A 78 1.17 13.82 14.94
N TYR A 79 1.91 14.92 14.84
CA TYR A 79 1.72 16.29 14.29
C TYR A 79 0.45 16.75 13.50
N GLU A 80 -0.57 15.95 13.19
CA GLU A 80 -1.71 16.38 12.35
C GLU A 80 -3.01 16.74 13.12
N LEU A 81 -2.98 16.74 14.45
CA LEU A 81 -4.16 17.06 15.27
C LEU A 81 -4.60 18.53 15.22
N GLU A 82 -3.72 19.47 14.86
CA GLU A 82 -4.05 20.91 14.83
C GLU A 82 -5.17 21.25 13.83
N ASN A 83 -5.31 20.44 12.76
CA ASN A 83 -6.33 20.59 11.73
C ASN A 83 -7.57 19.71 11.95
N LEU A 84 -7.54 18.86 12.99
CA LEU A 84 -8.64 17.97 13.31
C LEU A 84 -9.79 18.76 13.92
N LYS A 85 -10.95 18.73 13.25
CA LYS A 85 -12.18 19.39 13.70
C LYS A 85 -13.38 18.51 13.39
N GLU A 86 -14.47 18.72 14.12
CA GLU A 86 -15.76 18.11 13.81
C GLU A 86 -16.15 18.34 12.34
N GLY A 87 -16.75 17.33 11.73
CA GLY A 87 -17.14 17.32 10.32
C GLY A 87 -16.00 17.02 9.34
N LYS A 88 -14.74 16.96 9.77
CA LYS A 88 -13.63 16.57 8.88
C LYS A 88 -13.63 15.08 8.61
N LYS A 89 -13.36 14.72 7.36
CA LYS A 89 -13.06 13.34 6.98
C LYS A 89 -11.61 13.02 7.36
N ILE A 90 -11.38 11.84 7.91
CA ILE A 90 -10.06 11.38 8.32
C ILE A 90 -9.79 9.97 7.82
N ILE A 91 -8.51 9.62 7.76
CA ILE A 91 -8.00 8.24 7.71
C ILE A 91 -7.26 8.01 9.02
N PHE A 92 -7.55 6.91 9.72
CA PHE A 92 -6.83 6.54 10.93
C PHE A 92 -6.21 5.14 10.78
N TYR A 93 -5.02 4.99 11.34
CA TYR A 93 -4.20 3.78 11.27
C TYR A 93 -4.15 3.09 12.62
N TYR A 94 -4.30 1.78 12.65
CA TYR A 94 -4.27 0.98 13.87
C TYR A 94 -3.57 -0.35 13.60
N PHE A 95 -3.00 -0.94 14.65
CA PHE A 95 -2.50 -2.30 14.56
C PHE A 95 -3.65 -3.30 14.62
N PRO A 96 -3.59 -4.42 13.84
CA PRO A 96 -4.62 -5.45 13.87
C PRO A 96 -4.97 -5.94 15.28
N TYR A 97 -3.97 -6.08 16.16
CA TYR A 97 -4.21 -6.53 17.54
C TYR A 97 -4.95 -5.50 18.43
N ASN A 98 -5.13 -4.26 17.95
CA ASN A 98 -5.96 -3.26 18.62
C ASN A 98 -7.43 -3.31 18.17
N ALA A 99 -7.80 -4.12 17.16
CA ALA A 99 -9.14 -4.13 16.55
C ALA A 99 -10.27 -4.34 17.57
N ASP A 100 -10.03 -5.09 18.65
CA ASP A 100 -11.01 -5.35 19.72
C ASP A 100 -10.89 -4.38 20.93
N VAL A 101 -9.91 -3.48 20.92
CA VAL A 101 -9.67 -2.53 22.03
C VAL A 101 -10.61 -1.33 21.87
N ARG A 102 -11.24 -0.90 22.98
CA ARG A 102 -12.12 0.27 23.03
C ARG A 102 -11.73 1.18 24.20
N PRO A 103 -11.48 2.49 23.99
CA PRO A 103 -11.36 3.17 22.70
C PRO A 103 -10.25 2.57 21.80
N LEU A 104 -10.42 2.62 20.48
CA LEU A 104 -9.47 2.04 19.53
C LEU A 104 -8.15 2.80 19.61
N LYS A 105 -7.08 2.10 19.95
CA LYS A 105 -5.74 2.67 19.94
C LYS A 105 -5.27 2.83 18.50
N VAL A 106 -5.06 4.09 18.11
CA VAL A 106 -4.59 4.45 16.78
C VAL A 106 -3.16 4.98 16.84
N GLU A 107 -2.41 4.67 15.78
CA GLU A 107 -1.00 5.03 15.63
C GLU A 107 -0.87 6.39 14.94
N ASN A 108 -1.76 6.67 13.99
CA ASN A 108 -1.76 7.93 13.28
C ASN A 108 -3.15 8.30 12.76
N ILE A 109 -3.39 9.60 12.61
CA ILE A 109 -4.61 10.16 12.00
C ILE A 109 -4.18 11.16 10.95
N TYR A 110 -4.77 11.03 9.76
CA TYR A 110 -4.60 11.95 8.66
C TYR A 110 -5.92 12.67 8.39
N VAL A 111 -5.90 13.99 8.40
CA VAL A 111 -7.07 14.79 8.03
C VAL A 111 -7.15 14.87 6.52
N ILE A 112 -8.22 14.31 5.94
CA ILE A 112 -8.50 14.46 4.51
C ILE A 112 -9.01 15.88 4.32
N ASN A 113 -8.08 16.79 4.02
CA ASN A 113 -8.43 18.11 3.54
C ASN A 113 -9.06 17.95 2.15
N GLU A 114 -10.29 18.43 1.96
CA GLU A 114 -10.97 18.52 0.64
C GLU A 114 -10.27 19.49 -0.33
N LYS A 115 -8.94 19.66 -0.23
CA LYS A 115 -8.14 20.27 -1.28
C LYS A 115 -7.97 19.19 -2.37
N GLU A 116 -8.85 19.30 -3.35
CA GLU A 116 -9.00 18.43 -4.52
C GLU A 116 -9.42 17.00 -4.21
N SER A 117 -10.54 16.58 -4.82
CA SER A 117 -10.96 15.19 -4.77
C SER A 117 -9.84 14.30 -5.30
N ASN A 118 -9.67 13.09 -4.76
CA ASN A 118 -8.69 12.12 -5.28
C ASN A 118 -8.82 11.91 -6.80
N ILE A 119 -10.03 12.06 -7.35
CA ILE A 119 -10.30 12.01 -8.80
C ILE A 119 -9.62 13.17 -9.54
N ASP A 120 -9.64 14.37 -8.97
CA ASP A 120 -9.00 15.55 -9.56
C ASP A 120 -7.48 15.46 -9.50
N LEU A 121 -6.92 14.96 -8.38
CA LEU A 121 -5.50 14.64 -8.25
C LEU A 121 -5.06 13.56 -9.25
N MET A 122 -5.83 12.47 -9.42
CA MET A 122 -5.49 11.43 -10.39
C MET A 122 -5.61 11.93 -11.83
N LYS A 123 -6.58 12.80 -12.12
CA LYS A 123 -6.72 13.43 -13.43
C LYS A 123 -5.53 14.35 -13.73
N LYS A 124 -5.10 15.14 -12.75
CA LYS A 124 -3.89 15.97 -12.86
C LYS A 124 -2.63 15.15 -13.00
N ALA A 125 -2.50 14.06 -12.25
CA ALA A 125 -1.39 13.12 -12.40
C ALA A 125 -1.39 12.53 -13.82
N GLY A 126 -2.55 12.11 -14.34
CA GLY A 126 -2.66 11.64 -15.73
C GLY A 126 -2.20 12.70 -16.75
N GLN A 127 -2.63 13.95 -16.59
CA GLN A 127 -2.21 15.07 -17.44
C GLN A 127 -0.73 15.40 -17.32
N LEU A 128 -0.17 15.30 -16.12
CA LEU A 128 1.25 15.51 -15.82
C LEU A 128 2.12 14.43 -16.49
N LEU A 129 1.66 13.18 -16.49
CA LEU A 129 2.42 12.05 -16.99
C LEU A 129 2.31 11.84 -18.50
N ASP A 130 1.27 12.37 -19.16
CA ASP A 130 1.02 12.21 -20.60
C ASP A 130 2.22 12.64 -21.49
N PRO A 131 2.89 13.78 -21.24
CA PRO A 131 4.08 14.19 -22.01
C PRO A 131 5.26 13.22 -21.89
N TYR A 132 5.32 12.43 -20.84
CA TYR A 132 6.39 11.46 -20.58
C TYR A 132 6.12 10.08 -21.17
N ARG A 133 4.98 9.88 -21.85
CA ARG A 133 4.63 8.62 -22.51
C ARG A 133 5.62 8.28 -23.63
N ASP A 134 5.98 9.27 -24.43
CA ASP A 134 6.93 9.14 -25.52
C ASP A 134 8.30 9.70 -25.07
N LYS A 135 9.09 8.86 -24.39
CA LYS A 135 10.45 9.21 -23.92
C LYS A 135 11.43 9.25 -25.11
N THR A 136 11.36 10.32 -25.90
CA THR A 136 12.22 10.50 -27.07
C THR A 136 13.57 11.16 -26.76
N ASP A 137 13.86 11.48 -25.50
CA ASP A 137 15.10 12.16 -25.11
C ASP A 137 15.88 11.29 -24.14
N GLU A 138 17.12 10.96 -24.53
CA GLU A 138 17.92 9.81 -24.05
C GLU A 138 19.01 10.22 -23.06
N SER A 139 18.94 11.40 -22.44
CA SER A 139 19.96 11.83 -21.48
C SER A 139 19.98 10.90 -20.27
N ILE A 140 21.12 10.22 -20.09
CA ILE A 140 21.31 9.26 -19.01
C ILE A 140 21.66 10.02 -17.74
N TYR A 141 20.83 9.85 -16.71
CA TYR A 141 21.09 10.35 -15.37
C TYR A 141 21.98 9.37 -14.59
N ALA A 142 21.62 8.10 -14.57
CA ALA A 142 22.38 7.06 -13.87
C ALA A 142 22.33 5.72 -14.61
N ARG A 143 23.39 4.91 -14.43
CA ARG A 143 23.46 3.55 -14.96
C ARG A 143 23.88 2.57 -13.86
N GLY A 144 23.03 1.56 -13.62
CA GLY A 144 23.29 0.48 -12.68
C GLY A 144 24.27 -0.54 -13.23
N LYS A 145 24.96 -1.29 -12.33
CA LYS A 145 25.91 -2.34 -12.71
C LYS A 145 25.27 -3.49 -13.52
N SER A 146 23.97 -3.73 -13.31
CA SER A 146 23.20 -4.74 -14.02
C SER A 146 22.66 -4.27 -15.38
N GLY A 147 23.01 -3.05 -15.81
CA GLY A 147 22.57 -2.49 -17.09
C GLY A 147 21.30 -1.64 -17.03
N GLY A 148 20.66 -1.52 -15.86
CA GLY A 148 19.55 -0.57 -15.64
C GLY A 148 19.97 0.87 -15.95
N VAL A 149 19.10 1.63 -16.62
CA VAL A 149 19.35 3.01 -17.02
C VAL A 149 18.20 3.87 -16.49
N ILE A 150 18.56 4.92 -15.77
CA ILE A 150 17.65 5.98 -15.34
C ILE A 150 17.98 7.21 -16.20
N THR A 151 16.98 7.77 -16.85
CA THR A 151 17.11 8.99 -17.67
C THR A 151 16.82 10.23 -16.86
N THR A 152 17.23 11.40 -17.34
CA THR A 152 16.86 12.68 -16.70
C THR A 152 15.35 12.88 -16.70
N LYS A 153 14.65 12.48 -17.78
CA LYS A 153 13.19 12.54 -17.86
C LYS A 153 12.50 11.68 -16.80
N ASP A 154 13.08 10.55 -16.42
CA ASP A 154 12.55 9.74 -15.33
C ASP A 154 12.60 10.47 -13.99
N ILE A 155 13.69 11.23 -13.75
CA ILE A 155 13.84 12.04 -12.54
C ILE A 155 12.87 13.21 -12.57
N GLU A 156 12.78 13.94 -13.68
CA GLU A 156 11.84 15.06 -13.86
C GLU A 156 10.39 14.62 -13.61
N GLN A 157 9.98 13.50 -14.23
CA GLN A 157 8.64 12.92 -14.04
C GLN A 157 8.36 12.58 -12.58
N ALA A 158 9.32 11.96 -11.88
CA ALA A 158 9.16 11.59 -10.48
C ALA A 158 9.16 12.83 -9.56
N THR A 159 9.98 13.85 -9.86
CA THR A 159 10.01 15.13 -9.15
C THR A 159 8.66 15.83 -9.26
N GLU A 160 8.11 15.95 -10.46
CA GLU A 160 6.81 16.55 -10.68
C GLU A 160 5.68 15.81 -9.95
N PHE A 161 5.76 14.48 -9.88
CA PHE A 161 4.83 13.67 -9.09
C PHE A 161 4.91 14.02 -7.59
N TYR A 162 6.11 14.17 -7.03
CA TYR A 162 6.26 14.57 -5.63
C TYR A 162 5.83 16.03 -5.38
N ILE A 163 6.05 16.94 -6.32
CA ILE A 163 5.50 18.31 -6.23
C ILE A 163 3.98 18.27 -6.20
N LEU A 164 3.35 17.46 -7.07
CA LEU A 164 1.90 17.28 -7.08
C LEU A 164 1.39 16.68 -5.76
N ALA A 165 2.19 15.81 -5.12
CA ALA A 165 1.91 15.27 -3.78
C ALA A 165 2.12 16.28 -2.63
N GLY A 166 2.54 17.51 -2.94
CA GLY A 166 2.68 18.61 -1.99
C GLY A 166 4.07 18.79 -1.38
N TYR A 167 5.10 18.14 -1.95
CA TYR A 167 6.49 18.38 -1.53
C TYR A 167 7.06 19.65 -2.17
N GLU A 168 7.91 20.36 -1.43
CA GLU A 168 8.69 21.48 -1.96
C GLU A 168 9.71 20.99 -3.00
N GLN A 169 10.08 21.83 -3.95
CA GLN A 169 10.91 21.47 -5.11
C GLN A 169 12.17 20.68 -4.72
N SER A 170 12.95 21.16 -3.74
CA SER A 170 14.19 20.50 -3.32
C SER A 170 13.94 19.11 -2.73
N ASP A 171 12.91 18.99 -1.89
CA ASP A 171 12.57 17.74 -1.22
C ASP A 171 11.96 16.73 -2.20
N ALA A 172 11.23 17.23 -3.20
CA ALA A 172 10.67 16.44 -4.28
C ALA A 172 11.76 15.84 -5.18
N GLU A 173 12.79 16.62 -5.51
CA GLU A 173 13.95 16.16 -6.30
C GLU A 173 14.73 15.07 -5.55
N ASP A 174 15.04 15.28 -4.27
CA ASP A 174 15.76 14.28 -3.46
C ASP A 174 14.98 12.97 -3.36
N LYS A 175 13.65 13.05 -3.15
CA LYS A 175 12.76 11.88 -3.12
C LYS A 175 12.65 11.19 -4.46
N ALA A 176 12.57 11.94 -5.55
CA ALA A 176 12.53 11.41 -6.91
C ALA A 176 13.79 10.60 -7.20
N VAL A 177 14.97 11.13 -6.89
CA VAL A 177 16.25 10.44 -7.08
C VAL A 177 16.31 9.16 -6.25
N GLU A 178 15.98 9.24 -4.95
CA GLU A 178 15.98 8.08 -4.07
C GLU A 178 15.04 6.98 -4.57
N TYR A 179 13.78 7.35 -4.88
CA TYR A 179 12.77 6.44 -5.38
C TYR A 179 13.23 5.76 -6.68
N MET A 180 13.73 6.52 -7.64
CA MET A 180 14.13 6.01 -8.94
C MET A 180 15.29 5.03 -8.86
N LEU A 181 16.27 5.30 -8.00
CA LEU A 181 17.40 4.38 -7.73
C LEU A 181 16.93 3.08 -7.05
N GLN A 182 16.08 3.18 -6.03
CA GLN A 182 15.56 2.01 -5.32
C GLN A 182 14.67 1.15 -6.22
N ARG A 183 13.85 1.80 -7.05
CA ARG A 183 12.97 1.14 -8.02
C ARG A 183 13.78 0.37 -9.05
N ASP A 184 14.75 1.00 -9.71
CA ASP A 184 15.61 0.31 -10.69
C ASP A 184 16.37 -0.85 -10.03
N ALA A 185 16.98 -0.64 -8.86
CA ALA A 185 17.68 -1.71 -8.15
C ALA A 185 16.78 -2.89 -7.76
N THR A 186 15.49 -2.63 -7.51
CA THR A 186 14.50 -3.68 -7.21
C THR A 186 14.10 -4.43 -8.48
N TYR A 187 13.82 -3.72 -9.58
CA TYR A 187 13.50 -4.36 -10.86
C TYR A 187 14.65 -5.20 -11.39
N GLN A 188 15.89 -4.72 -11.32
CA GLN A 188 17.06 -5.50 -11.73
C GLN A 188 17.22 -6.78 -10.90
N ARG A 189 16.92 -6.73 -9.60
CA ARG A 189 16.91 -7.93 -8.73
C ARG A 189 15.80 -8.91 -9.10
N ALA A 190 14.61 -8.40 -9.42
CA ALA A 190 13.49 -9.22 -9.85
C ALA A 190 13.79 -9.93 -11.18
N ILE A 191 14.29 -9.19 -12.17
CA ILE A 191 14.70 -9.75 -13.47
C ILE A 191 15.79 -10.82 -13.28
N ALA A 192 16.81 -10.54 -12.46
CA ALA A 192 17.88 -11.50 -12.17
C ALA A 192 17.38 -12.78 -11.47
N ALA A 193 16.30 -12.68 -10.70
CA ALA A 193 15.63 -13.82 -10.06
C ALA A 193 14.61 -14.53 -10.98
N GLY A 194 14.46 -14.09 -12.23
CA GLY A 194 13.58 -14.71 -13.21
C GLY A 194 12.13 -14.26 -13.13
N TYR A 195 11.83 -13.18 -12.41
CA TYR A 195 10.49 -12.58 -12.43
C TYR A 195 10.28 -11.83 -13.75
N SER A 196 9.10 -12.04 -14.35
CA SER A 196 8.61 -11.33 -15.53
C SER A 196 7.13 -10.99 -15.32
N VAL A 197 6.66 -9.99 -16.04
CA VAL A 197 5.24 -9.64 -16.11
C VAL A 197 4.85 -9.48 -17.57
N SER A 198 3.70 -10.03 -17.96
CA SER A 198 3.11 -9.89 -19.28
C SER A 198 2.05 -8.78 -19.31
N ASP A 199 1.74 -8.27 -20.51
CA ASP A 199 0.68 -7.27 -20.68
C ASP A 199 -0.68 -7.81 -20.23
N ASP A 200 -0.95 -9.11 -20.43
CA ASP A 200 -2.17 -9.76 -19.97
C ASP A 200 -2.27 -9.74 -18.44
N GLU A 201 -1.19 -10.06 -17.72
CA GLU A 201 -1.15 -9.98 -16.25
C GLU A 201 -1.33 -8.55 -15.72
N ILE A 202 -0.89 -7.54 -16.48
CA ILE A 202 -1.10 -6.13 -16.14
C ILE A 202 -2.57 -5.76 -16.35
N ASN A 203 -3.14 -6.12 -17.50
CA ASN A 203 -4.54 -5.79 -17.82
C ASN A 203 -5.51 -6.48 -16.85
N ASP A 204 -5.28 -7.75 -16.53
CA ASP A 204 -6.06 -8.52 -15.54
C ASP A 204 -6.04 -7.89 -14.14
N TYR A 205 -4.99 -7.13 -13.80
CA TYR A 205 -4.90 -6.42 -12.52
C TYR A 205 -5.62 -5.06 -12.53
N LEU A 206 -5.77 -4.45 -13.70
CA LEU A 206 -6.38 -3.12 -13.86
C LEU A 206 -7.90 -3.16 -14.05
N ASP A 207 -8.46 -4.30 -14.48
CA ASP A 207 -9.90 -4.57 -14.63
C ASP A 207 -10.60 -4.90 -13.29
#